data_AF-A0A1V5NNI3-F1
#
_entry.id   AF-A0A1V5NNI3-F1
#
_cell.length_a   1.000
_cell.length_b   1.000
_cell.length_c   1.000
_cell.angle_alpha   90.00
_cell.angle_beta   90.00
_cell.angle_gamma   90.00
#
_symmetry.space_group_name_H-M   'P 1'
#
loop_
_entity.id
_entity.type
_entity.pdbx_description
1 polymer ?
#
loop_
_entity_poly.entity_id
_entity_poly.type
_entity_poly.pdbx_seq_one_letter_code
_entity_poly.pdbx_strand_id
1 'polypeptide(L)'
;MRRMTTVATTLVVVALLGLFQPYDASAASTELLEASRLVKTADGLADTAPDEAGKLYRKAFQTALSLTTPQSGKRQREEALALATRCIHPDLFQELRIAIDTYLSLYPRGRHACDVQMRKALIEYADGNAAEAEAALASAKSLATGQKRIKLEALQLDGHLSAHMYRSAETALNEMPTRNRTIRRDKKRFKKGADFVAEALDQVRDGKLTGDSAINALEEAIAAGYFGAAAPAAEMELSAALDRKQPAYHRCEVNFMDRMREHRHHLAPNQRLDRMVAFLNDYPQADEELRGRAMFQAASVCRYELRDAARAATFMENLQTLETWKERVAIERLLDVMTPENLDKAEFRSAVRTLVIDHAKSFPYDNGILPIVTLDMLTELDALSATLTGAKSDLDSLLETFSSTLTVRGIPMQAIYLAACDNRMRAWNEIEKAGKTVDEREKKMMNDILRPFFLMTSSRDMLLVSALALYERFPIKAIDTLLVYLTQRPDSLKSQHALALLSDLYKQHGDYIEAQSVWSTLRKFYPKSLWTK
;
A
#
# COMPACT_ATOMS: atom_id res chain seq x y z
N MET A 1 -17.30 -10.88 10.89
CA MET A 1 -17.32 -10.99 9.42
C MET A 1 -18.63 -11.52 8.78
N ARG A 2 -19.79 -11.53 9.47
CA ARG A 2 -21.08 -11.98 8.88
C ARG A 2 -22.24 -10.97 8.99
N ARG A 3 -21.96 -9.69 9.26
CA ARG A 3 -22.98 -8.67 9.58
C ARG A 3 -23.13 -7.49 8.60
N MET A 4 -22.28 -7.33 7.58
CA MET A 4 -22.26 -6.08 6.78
C MET A 4 -22.87 -6.19 5.37
N THR A 5 -22.91 -7.36 4.74
CA THR A 5 -23.49 -7.49 3.39
C THR A 5 -25.00 -7.33 3.35
N THR A 6 -25.69 -7.64 4.45
CA THR A 6 -27.15 -7.48 4.58
C THR A 6 -27.57 -6.05 4.87
N VAL A 7 -26.73 -5.21 5.48
CA VAL A 7 -27.11 -3.85 5.91
C VAL A 7 -27.10 -2.86 4.74
N ALA A 8 -26.13 -2.96 3.83
CA ALA A 8 -26.07 -2.10 2.63
C ALA A 8 -27.24 -2.37 1.66
N THR A 9 -27.62 -3.64 1.49
CA THR A 9 -28.79 -4.02 0.68
C THR A 9 -30.12 -3.65 1.35
N THR A 10 -30.25 -3.81 2.67
CA THR A 10 -31.50 -3.43 3.37
C THR A 10 -31.71 -1.92 3.50
N LEU A 11 -30.65 -1.10 3.63
CA LEU A 11 -30.81 0.36 3.71
C LEU A 11 -31.22 0.99 2.36
N VAL A 12 -30.70 0.47 1.25
CA VAL A 12 -31.11 0.87 -0.11
C VAL A 12 -32.58 0.50 -0.38
N VAL A 13 -33.07 -0.63 0.16
CA VAL A 13 -34.47 -1.06 -0.02
C VAL A 13 -35.45 -0.33 0.91
N VAL A 14 -35.05 0.04 2.13
CA VAL A 14 -35.90 0.84 3.04
C VAL A 14 -36.13 2.27 2.52
N ALA A 15 -35.17 2.86 1.80
CA ALA A 15 -35.36 4.15 1.12
C ALA A 15 -36.32 4.08 -0.09
N LEU A 16 -36.53 2.89 -0.67
CA LEU A 16 -37.37 2.68 -1.87
C LEU A 16 -38.88 2.73 -1.57
N LEU A 17 -39.32 2.43 -0.34
CA LEU A 17 -40.75 2.23 -0.04
C LEU A 17 -41.56 3.51 0.27
N GLY A 18 -40.91 4.65 0.52
CA GLY A 18 -41.58 5.85 1.05
C GLY A 18 -41.92 6.97 0.06
N LEU A 19 -41.45 6.91 -1.20
CA LEU A 19 -41.34 8.13 -2.03
C LEU A 19 -42.24 8.21 -3.26
N PHE A 20 -43.02 7.18 -3.58
CA PHE A 20 -43.62 7.05 -4.91
C PHE A 20 -45.16 6.97 -4.87
N GLN A 21 -45.82 8.13 -4.99
CA GLN A 21 -47.22 8.19 -5.42
C GLN A 21 -47.28 8.63 -6.89
N PRO A 22 -48.06 7.95 -7.76
CA PRO A 22 -48.34 8.40 -9.12
C PRO A 22 -49.33 9.56 -9.11
N TYR A 23 -49.08 10.57 -9.96
CA TYR A 23 -50.07 11.60 -10.32
C TYR A 23 -50.76 11.17 -11.63
N ASP A 24 -52.02 11.62 -11.77
CA ASP A 24 -53.12 11.13 -12.61
C ASP A 24 -52.88 10.47 -13.98
N ALA A 25 -53.72 9.45 -14.22
CA ALA A 25 -53.85 8.70 -15.46
C ALA A 25 -54.60 9.48 -16.55
N SER A 26 -53.97 9.63 -17.72
CA SER A 26 -54.67 9.93 -18.98
C SER A 26 -54.21 8.94 -20.06
N ALA A 27 -55.15 8.12 -20.57
CA ALA A 27 -55.05 7.26 -21.76
C ALA A 27 -53.66 6.63 -22.04
N ALA A 28 -53.13 5.85 -21.09
CA ALA A 28 -51.94 5.02 -21.33
C ALA A 28 -52.32 3.75 -22.11
N SER A 29 -51.45 3.28 -23.01
CA SER A 29 -51.62 1.99 -23.69
C SER A 29 -51.71 0.85 -22.66
N THR A 30 -52.46 -0.21 -22.96
CA THR A 30 -52.65 -1.39 -22.10
C THR A 30 -51.33 -1.98 -21.61
N GLU A 31 -50.32 -2.02 -22.48
CA GLU A 31 -48.97 -2.53 -22.21
C GLU A 31 -48.17 -1.64 -21.24
N LEU A 32 -48.39 -0.32 -21.24
CA LEU A 32 -47.71 0.61 -20.31
C LEU A 32 -48.29 0.48 -18.90
N LEU A 33 -49.61 0.27 -18.81
CA LEU A 33 -50.28 -0.07 -17.56
C LEU A 33 -49.85 -1.43 -17.03
N GLU A 34 -49.65 -2.43 -17.91
CA GLU A 34 -49.12 -3.73 -17.53
C GLU A 34 -47.70 -3.62 -16.97
N ALA A 35 -46.78 -2.95 -17.68
CA ALA A 35 -45.43 -2.71 -17.19
C ALA A 35 -45.43 -1.96 -15.85
N SER A 36 -46.29 -0.94 -15.68
CA SER A 36 -46.40 -0.22 -14.41
C SER A 36 -46.95 -1.07 -13.27
N ARG A 37 -47.85 -2.02 -13.55
CA ARG A 37 -48.34 -2.97 -12.54
C ARG A 37 -47.23 -3.93 -12.14
N LEU A 38 -46.47 -4.44 -13.12
CA LEU A 38 -45.34 -5.34 -12.88
C LEU A 38 -44.26 -4.70 -11.99
N VAL A 39 -43.88 -3.43 -12.27
CA VAL A 39 -42.97 -2.67 -11.39
C VAL A 39 -43.54 -2.57 -9.99
N LYS A 40 -44.81 -2.18 -9.84
CA LYS A 40 -45.43 -2.03 -8.51
C LYS A 40 -45.49 -3.35 -7.72
N THR A 41 -45.76 -4.47 -8.39
CA THR A 41 -45.72 -5.79 -7.76
C THR A 41 -44.29 -6.21 -7.39
N ALA A 42 -43.30 -5.88 -8.22
CA ALA A 42 -41.89 -6.14 -7.93
C ALA A 42 -41.42 -5.31 -6.72
N ASP A 43 -41.79 -4.02 -6.65
CA ASP A 43 -41.50 -3.13 -5.52
C ASP A 43 -41.99 -3.73 -4.19
N GLY A 44 -43.19 -4.33 -4.19
CA GLY A 44 -43.77 -4.97 -2.99
C GLY A 44 -43.15 -6.31 -2.59
N LEU A 45 -42.40 -6.94 -3.50
CA LEU A 45 -41.73 -8.24 -3.28
C LEU A 45 -40.23 -8.11 -3.03
N ALA A 46 -39.63 -6.93 -3.26
CA ALA A 46 -38.19 -6.72 -3.23
C ALA A 46 -37.51 -7.21 -1.93
N ASP A 47 -38.15 -7.01 -0.78
CA ASP A 47 -37.63 -7.42 0.53
C ASP A 47 -37.89 -8.89 0.89
N THR A 48 -38.97 -9.47 0.36
CA THR A 48 -39.50 -10.77 0.83
C THR A 48 -39.22 -11.91 -0.14
N ALA A 49 -39.10 -11.62 -1.43
CA ALA A 49 -38.84 -12.57 -2.50
C ALA A 49 -38.01 -11.91 -3.63
N PRO A 50 -36.69 -11.66 -3.40
CA PRO A 50 -35.85 -10.89 -4.31
C PRO A 50 -35.72 -11.52 -5.71
N ASP A 51 -35.65 -12.85 -5.80
CA ASP A 51 -35.57 -13.56 -7.08
C ASP A 51 -36.86 -13.42 -7.91
N GLU A 52 -38.02 -13.37 -7.25
CA GLU A 52 -39.30 -13.16 -7.91
C GLU A 52 -39.49 -11.70 -8.33
N ALA A 53 -39.07 -10.76 -7.49
CA ALA A 53 -39.00 -9.33 -7.84
C ALA A 53 -38.10 -9.12 -9.06
N GLY A 54 -36.92 -9.75 -9.11
CA GLY A 54 -36.00 -9.69 -10.24
C GLY A 54 -36.63 -10.16 -11.56
N LYS A 55 -37.37 -11.27 -11.55
CA LYS A 55 -38.11 -11.75 -12.74
C LYS A 55 -39.17 -10.75 -13.20
N LEU A 56 -39.91 -10.16 -12.27
CA LEU A 56 -40.94 -9.16 -12.57
C LEU A 56 -40.33 -7.86 -13.09
N TYR A 57 -39.20 -7.41 -12.55
CA TYR A 57 -38.46 -6.25 -13.07
C TYR A 57 -37.94 -6.49 -14.48
N ARG A 58 -37.37 -7.67 -14.79
CA ARG A 58 -36.94 -8.00 -16.17
C ARG A 58 -38.11 -7.98 -17.14
N LYS A 59 -39.24 -8.57 -16.76
CA LYS A 59 -40.45 -8.57 -17.58
C LYS A 59 -40.96 -7.14 -17.80
N ALA A 60 -41.06 -6.34 -16.74
CA ALA A 60 -41.48 -4.95 -16.82
C ALA A 60 -40.55 -4.10 -17.70
N PHE A 61 -39.23 -4.31 -17.58
CA PHE A 61 -38.22 -3.62 -18.36
C PHE A 61 -38.35 -3.93 -19.86
N GLN A 62 -38.48 -5.20 -20.22
CA GLN A 62 -38.69 -5.63 -21.61
C GLN A 62 -40.00 -5.08 -22.20
N THR A 63 -41.10 -5.16 -21.44
CA THR A 63 -42.39 -4.61 -21.86
C THR A 63 -42.29 -3.09 -22.07
N ALA A 64 -41.63 -2.37 -21.17
CA ALA A 64 -41.41 -0.93 -21.30
C ALA A 64 -40.53 -0.60 -22.53
N LEU A 65 -39.46 -1.33 -22.78
CA LEU A 65 -38.59 -1.10 -23.95
C LEU A 65 -39.31 -1.35 -25.28
N SER A 66 -40.20 -2.33 -25.37
CA SER A 66 -40.96 -2.61 -26.60
C SER A 66 -41.79 -1.42 -27.09
N LEU A 67 -42.16 -0.53 -26.17
CA LEU A 67 -42.93 0.70 -26.43
C LEU A 67 -42.08 1.90 -26.83
N THR A 68 -40.74 1.78 -26.86
CA THR A 68 -39.82 2.87 -27.19
C THR A 68 -39.52 2.99 -28.69
N THR A 69 -40.12 2.14 -29.52
CA THR A 69 -39.90 2.11 -30.97
C THR A 69 -40.43 3.37 -31.68
N PRO A 70 -39.90 3.74 -32.87
CA PRO A 70 -40.33 4.93 -33.61
C PRO A 70 -41.83 4.96 -33.96
N GLN A 71 -42.48 3.80 -33.97
CA GLN A 71 -43.91 3.61 -34.23
C GLN A 71 -44.79 4.16 -33.08
N SER A 72 -44.24 4.24 -31.86
CA SER A 72 -44.93 4.81 -30.71
C SER A 72 -44.87 6.34 -30.68
N GLY A 73 -45.95 6.97 -30.19
CA GLY A 73 -46.02 8.42 -30.02
C GLY A 73 -44.90 8.96 -29.11
N LYS A 74 -44.40 10.17 -29.38
CA LYS A 74 -43.24 10.75 -28.64
C LYS A 74 -43.43 10.74 -27.11
N ARG A 75 -44.65 11.04 -26.65
CA ARG A 75 -45.01 11.04 -25.22
C ARG A 75 -45.04 9.63 -24.63
N GLN A 76 -45.56 8.66 -25.36
CA GLN A 76 -45.59 7.26 -24.95
C GLN A 76 -44.18 6.68 -24.87
N ARG A 77 -43.29 7.04 -25.82
CA ARG A 77 -41.87 6.67 -25.77
C ARG A 77 -41.16 7.24 -24.55
N GLU A 78 -41.42 8.51 -24.23
CA GLU A 78 -40.85 9.15 -23.04
C GLU A 78 -41.33 8.47 -21.75
N GLU A 79 -42.64 8.22 -21.62
CA GLU A 79 -43.24 7.56 -20.45
C GLU A 79 -42.76 6.09 -20.32
N ALA A 80 -42.65 5.37 -21.43
CA ALA A 80 -42.16 3.99 -21.46
C ALA A 80 -40.67 3.90 -21.09
N LEU A 81 -39.83 4.79 -21.64
CA LEU A 81 -38.40 4.81 -21.30
C LEU A 81 -38.18 5.24 -19.84
N ALA A 82 -38.94 6.22 -19.34
CA ALA A 82 -38.92 6.59 -17.92
C ALA A 82 -39.37 5.43 -17.01
N LEU A 83 -40.35 4.63 -17.43
CA LEU A 83 -40.81 3.44 -16.72
C LEU A 83 -39.74 2.34 -16.71
N ALA A 84 -39.02 2.13 -17.81
CA ALA A 84 -37.91 1.18 -17.88
C ALA A 84 -36.86 1.50 -16.80
N THR A 85 -36.51 2.78 -16.61
CA THR A 85 -35.54 3.19 -15.56
C THR A 85 -35.99 2.89 -14.12
N ARG A 86 -37.28 2.58 -13.88
CA ARG A 86 -37.79 2.22 -12.55
C ARG A 86 -37.53 0.77 -12.16
N CYS A 87 -37.07 -0.08 -13.08
CA CYS A 87 -36.89 -1.51 -12.85
C CYS A 87 -35.57 -1.81 -12.11
N ILE A 88 -35.36 -1.20 -10.93
CA ILE A 88 -34.08 -1.21 -10.20
C ILE A 88 -33.81 -2.60 -9.60
N HIS A 89 -32.88 -3.34 -10.20
CA HIS A 89 -32.40 -4.64 -9.74
C HIS A 89 -30.93 -4.83 -10.13
N PRO A 90 -30.05 -5.41 -9.27
CA PRO A 90 -28.62 -5.56 -9.56
C PRO A 90 -28.30 -6.18 -10.93
N ASP A 91 -29.03 -7.26 -11.29
CA ASP A 91 -28.89 -7.93 -12.60
C ASP A 91 -29.17 -7.06 -13.83
N LEU A 92 -29.82 -5.90 -13.65
CA LEU A 92 -30.21 -4.99 -14.72
C LEU A 92 -29.40 -3.67 -14.71
N PHE A 93 -28.41 -3.52 -13.83
CA PHE A 93 -27.72 -2.24 -13.67
C PHE A 93 -27.07 -1.72 -14.95
N GLN A 94 -26.50 -2.61 -15.78
CA GLN A 94 -25.92 -2.21 -17.07
C GLN A 94 -27.00 -1.73 -18.05
N GLU A 95 -28.09 -2.47 -18.20
CA GLU A 95 -29.19 -2.13 -19.09
C GLU A 95 -29.95 -0.87 -18.61
N LEU A 96 -30.09 -0.70 -17.30
CA LEU A 96 -30.67 0.50 -16.70
C LEU A 96 -29.81 1.73 -16.97
N ARG A 97 -28.48 1.65 -16.84
CA ARG A 97 -27.57 2.75 -17.20
C ARG A 97 -27.77 3.17 -18.65
N ILE A 98 -27.81 2.22 -19.57
CA ILE A 98 -28.07 2.49 -21.00
C ILE A 98 -29.43 3.17 -21.18
N ALA A 99 -30.49 2.65 -20.55
CA ALA A 99 -31.83 3.24 -20.63
C ALA A 99 -31.91 4.65 -20.04
N ILE A 100 -31.19 4.89 -18.94
CA ILE A 100 -31.07 6.19 -18.26
C ILE A 100 -30.35 7.19 -19.16
N ASP A 101 -29.17 6.85 -19.67
CA ASP A 101 -28.39 7.75 -20.54
C ASP A 101 -29.13 8.01 -21.86
N THR A 102 -29.85 7.01 -22.38
CA THR A 102 -30.75 7.16 -23.53
C THR A 102 -31.91 8.11 -23.22
N TYR A 103 -32.52 8.02 -22.04
CA TYR A 103 -33.57 8.95 -21.64
C TYR A 103 -33.04 10.38 -21.53
N LEU A 104 -31.92 10.57 -20.85
CA LEU A 104 -31.35 11.89 -20.58
C LEU A 104 -30.84 12.58 -21.85
N SER A 105 -30.35 11.81 -22.84
CA SER A 105 -29.96 12.35 -24.15
C SER A 105 -31.15 12.73 -25.02
N LEU A 106 -32.21 11.91 -25.06
CA LEU A 106 -33.40 12.17 -25.87
C LEU A 106 -34.35 13.21 -25.25
N TYR A 107 -34.41 13.27 -23.92
CA TYR A 107 -35.35 14.08 -23.14
C TYR A 107 -34.65 14.82 -21.98
N PRO A 108 -33.66 15.69 -22.25
CA PRO A 108 -32.87 16.36 -21.20
C PRO A 108 -33.68 17.29 -20.29
N ARG A 109 -34.83 17.78 -20.78
CA ARG A 109 -35.82 18.55 -20.01
C ARG A 109 -37.19 17.85 -19.97
N GLY A 110 -37.18 16.52 -20.10
CA GLY A 110 -38.38 15.69 -20.07
C GLY A 110 -39.09 15.74 -18.72
N ARG A 111 -40.36 15.32 -18.69
CA ARG A 111 -41.20 15.32 -17.47
C ARG A 111 -40.60 14.49 -16.34
N HIS A 112 -39.85 13.45 -16.69
CA HIS A 112 -39.26 12.51 -15.74
C HIS A 112 -37.76 12.71 -15.55
N ALA A 113 -37.13 13.72 -16.18
CA ALA A 113 -35.68 13.92 -16.15
C ALA A 113 -35.12 14.01 -14.72
N CYS A 114 -35.80 14.74 -13.83
CA CYS A 114 -35.42 14.81 -12.42
C CYS A 114 -35.45 13.43 -11.74
N ASP A 115 -36.50 12.64 -11.97
CA ASP A 115 -36.68 11.33 -11.34
C ASP A 115 -35.73 10.29 -11.94
N VAL A 116 -35.39 10.40 -13.23
CA VAL A 116 -34.40 9.55 -13.92
C VAL A 116 -32.99 9.85 -13.42
N GLN A 117 -32.60 11.12 -13.27
CA GLN A 117 -31.32 11.49 -12.68
C GLN A 117 -31.19 11.00 -11.22
N MET A 118 -32.28 11.06 -10.45
CA MET A 118 -32.31 10.50 -9.09
C MET A 118 -32.07 8.99 -9.08
N ARG A 119 -32.61 8.25 -10.05
CA ARG A 119 -32.37 6.80 -10.20
C ARG A 119 -30.95 6.48 -10.66
N LYS A 120 -30.37 7.32 -11.52
CA LYS A 120 -28.95 7.23 -11.89
C LYS A 120 -28.10 7.31 -10.62
N ALA A 121 -28.33 8.33 -9.79
CA ALA A 121 -27.61 8.47 -8.53
C ALA A 121 -27.72 7.25 -7.61
N LEU A 122 -28.92 6.68 -7.46
CA LEU A 122 -29.14 5.47 -6.65
C LEU A 122 -28.32 4.28 -7.15
N ILE A 123 -28.32 4.02 -8.46
CA ILE A 123 -27.57 2.91 -9.06
C ILE A 123 -26.08 3.14 -8.90
N GLU A 124 -25.61 4.37 -9.13
CA GLU A 124 -24.18 4.68 -9.02
C GLU A 124 -23.66 4.60 -7.58
N TYR A 125 -24.43 5.02 -6.56
CA TYR A 125 -24.04 4.74 -5.17
C TYR A 125 -24.03 3.24 -4.86
N ALA A 126 -25.00 2.48 -5.36
CA ALA A 126 -25.08 1.04 -5.13
C ALA A 126 -23.89 0.28 -5.76
N ASP A 127 -23.36 0.78 -6.87
CA ASP A 127 -22.20 0.19 -7.58
C ASP A 127 -20.85 0.79 -7.13
N GLY A 128 -20.85 1.68 -6.11
CA GLY A 128 -19.63 2.30 -5.57
C GLY A 128 -19.08 3.49 -6.37
N ASN A 129 -19.80 3.97 -7.38
CA ASN A 129 -19.42 5.10 -8.22
C ASN A 129 -19.93 6.44 -7.65
N ALA A 130 -19.45 6.81 -6.46
CA ALA A 130 -19.93 7.99 -5.75
C ALA A 130 -19.82 9.30 -6.57
N ALA A 131 -18.76 9.47 -7.37
CA ALA A 131 -18.56 10.67 -8.19
C ALA A 131 -19.68 10.86 -9.25
N GLU A 132 -20.05 9.80 -9.95
CA GLU A 132 -21.13 9.83 -10.95
C GLU A 132 -22.49 10.00 -10.26
N ALA A 133 -22.66 9.43 -9.07
CA ALA A 133 -23.86 9.61 -8.26
C ALA A 133 -24.07 11.08 -7.84
N GLU A 134 -23.01 11.76 -7.38
CA GLU A 134 -23.07 13.19 -7.05
C GLU A 134 -23.41 14.05 -8.27
N ALA A 135 -22.82 13.75 -9.42
CA ALA A 135 -23.08 14.49 -10.67
C ALA A 135 -24.56 14.34 -11.10
N ALA A 136 -25.10 13.14 -10.99
CA ALA A 136 -26.50 12.86 -11.25
C ALA A 136 -27.44 13.57 -10.24
N LEU A 137 -27.11 13.58 -8.95
CA LEU A 137 -27.88 14.32 -7.93
C LEU A 137 -27.84 15.82 -8.16
N ALA A 138 -26.68 16.39 -8.49
CA ALA A 138 -26.56 17.82 -8.81
C ALA A 138 -27.46 18.18 -10.00
N SER A 139 -27.46 17.34 -11.03
CA SER A 139 -28.34 17.48 -12.19
C SER A 139 -29.81 17.38 -11.81
N ALA A 140 -30.20 16.41 -10.96
CA ALA A 140 -31.57 16.28 -10.46
C ALA A 140 -32.01 17.51 -9.64
N LYS A 141 -31.14 18.03 -8.77
CA LYS A 141 -31.41 19.20 -7.92
C LYS A 141 -31.65 20.46 -8.76
N SER A 142 -30.96 20.61 -9.89
CA SER A 142 -31.16 21.75 -10.80
C SER A 142 -32.57 21.77 -11.43
N LEU A 143 -33.22 20.60 -11.53
CA LEU A 143 -34.56 20.41 -12.09
C LEU A 143 -35.67 20.36 -11.02
N ALA A 144 -35.30 20.27 -9.74
CA ALA A 144 -36.23 20.05 -8.64
C ALA A 144 -36.68 21.35 -7.96
N THR A 145 -37.98 21.43 -7.63
CA THR A 145 -38.57 22.53 -6.84
C THR A 145 -39.31 22.01 -5.62
N GLY A 146 -39.38 22.83 -4.56
CA GLY A 146 -40.14 22.55 -3.34
C GLY A 146 -39.76 21.22 -2.66
N GLN A 147 -40.76 20.38 -2.41
CA GLN A 147 -40.62 19.13 -1.64
C GLN A 147 -39.69 18.09 -2.32
N LYS A 148 -39.58 18.10 -3.66
CA LYS A 148 -38.66 17.19 -4.38
C LYS A 148 -37.20 17.49 -4.04
N ARG A 149 -36.84 18.76 -3.85
CA ARG A 149 -35.47 19.16 -3.50
C ARG A 149 -35.06 18.63 -2.11
N ILE A 150 -35.96 18.70 -1.13
CA ILE A 150 -35.72 18.17 0.23
C ILE A 150 -35.49 16.65 0.18
N LYS A 151 -36.23 15.93 -0.66
CA LYS A 151 -36.04 14.47 -0.86
C LYS A 151 -34.66 14.15 -1.46
N LEU A 152 -34.18 14.96 -2.41
CA LEU A 152 -32.85 14.80 -3.00
C LEU A 152 -31.72 15.13 -2.01
N GLU A 153 -31.93 16.08 -1.10
CA GLU A 153 -30.99 16.38 -0.02
C GLU A 153 -30.87 15.20 0.96
N ALA A 154 -32.00 14.62 1.39
CA ALA A 154 -31.99 13.42 2.22
C ALA A 154 -31.31 12.24 1.51
N LEU A 155 -31.62 12.03 0.23
CA LEU A 155 -31.00 10.98 -0.57
C LEU A 155 -29.48 11.17 -0.71
N GLN A 156 -29.01 12.40 -0.85
CA GLN A 156 -27.58 12.68 -0.89
C GLN A 156 -26.89 12.30 0.42
N LEU A 157 -27.50 12.62 1.57
CA LEU A 157 -26.98 12.23 2.87
C LEU A 157 -26.88 10.71 3.03
N ASP A 158 -27.94 9.98 2.65
CA ASP A 158 -27.97 8.53 2.72
C ASP A 158 -26.94 7.89 1.76
N GLY A 159 -26.78 8.48 0.57
CA GLY A 159 -25.78 8.10 -0.41
C GLY A 159 -24.35 8.29 0.11
N HIS A 160 -24.07 9.45 0.72
CA HIS A 160 -22.77 9.72 1.36
C HIS A 160 -22.46 8.70 2.46
N LEU A 161 -23.43 8.36 3.30
CA LEU A 161 -23.23 7.38 4.37
C LEU A 161 -23.00 5.96 3.82
N SER A 162 -23.71 5.58 2.76
CA SER A 162 -23.57 4.27 2.11
C SER A 162 -22.24 4.13 1.37
N ALA A 163 -21.73 5.23 0.81
CA ALA A 163 -20.43 5.29 0.15
C ALA A 163 -19.26 5.61 1.12
N HIS A 164 -19.49 5.55 2.44
CA HIS A 164 -18.50 5.85 3.47
C HIS A 164 -17.86 7.26 3.37
N MET A 165 -18.55 8.19 2.71
CA MET A 165 -18.15 9.59 2.54
C MET A 165 -18.64 10.44 3.72
N TYR A 166 -18.16 10.12 4.92
CA TYR A 166 -18.70 10.70 6.15
C TYR A 166 -18.48 12.22 6.30
N ARG A 167 -17.43 12.77 5.69
CA ARG A 167 -17.19 14.22 5.69
C ARG A 167 -18.22 14.94 4.84
N SER A 168 -18.49 14.40 3.65
CA SER A 168 -19.55 14.92 2.80
C SER A 168 -20.92 14.77 3.48
N ALA A 169 -21.17 13.64 4.16
CA ALA A 169 -22.40 13.42 4.91
C ALA A 169 -22.59 14.45 6.03
N GLU A 170 -21.53 14.73 6.81
CA GLU A 170 -21.54 15.72 7.88
C GLU A 170 -21.81 17.14 7.34
N THR A 171 -21.12 17.54 6.27
CA THR A 171 -21.34 18.85 5.63
C THR A 171 -22.77 18.97 5.09
N ALA A 172 -23.24 17.97 4.35
CA ALA A 172 -24.60 17.94 3.82
C ALA A 172 -25.64 18.03 4.94
N LEU A 173 -25.46 17.25 6.01
CA LEU A 173 -26.33 17.29 7.18
C LEU A 173 -26.34 18.68 7.82
N ASN A 174 -25.18 19.32 7.97
CA ASN A 174 -25.04 20.65 8.58
C ASN A 174 -25.76 21.74 7.77
N GLU A 175 -25.69 21.69 6.44
CA GLU A 175 -26.37 22.62 5.53
C GLU A 175 -27.90 22.46 5.54
N MET A 176 -28.43 21.28 5.89
CA MET A 176 -29.88 21.06 5.92
C MET A 176 -30.60 21.89 6.99
N PRO A 177 -31.78 22.47 6.66
CA PRO A 177 -32.56 23.25 7.60
C PRO A 177 -33.09 22.39 8.77
N THR A 178 -32.93 22.88 10.00
CA THR A 178 -33.29 22.18 11.25
C THR A 178 -34.80 22.11 11.54
N ARG A 179 -35.66 22.41 10.54
CA ARG A 179 -37.12 22.41 10.69
C ARG A 179 -37.69 20.99 10.90
N ASN A 180 -36.99 19.95 10.44
CA ASN A 180 -37.39 18.55 10.61
C ASN A 180 -36.81 17.94 11.89
N ARG A 181 -37.66 17.25 12.68
CA ARG A 181 -37.26 16.53 13.90
C ARG A 181 -36.20 15.46 13.64
N THR A 182 -36.26 14.79 12.49
CA THR A 182 -35.29 13.75 12.10
C THR A 182 -33.90 14.35 11.91
N ILE A 183 -33.78 15.38 11.08
CA ILE A 183 -32.52 16.12 10.84
C ILE A 183 -31.92 16.66 12.15
N ARG A 184 -32.75 17.15 13.07
CA ARG A 184 -32.27 17.61 14.40
C ARG A 184 -31.71 16.46 15.24
N ARG A 185 -32.34 15.28 15.20
CA ARG A 185 -31.84 14.08 15.89
C ARG A 185 -30.54 13.60 15.27
N ASP A 186 -30.45 13.60 13.95
CA ASP A 186 -29.25 13.17 13.22
C ASP A 186 -28.09 14.11 13.49
N LYS A 187 -28.29 15.43 13.42
CA LYS A 187 -27.28 16.42 13.84
C LYS A 187 -26.77 16.18 15.25
N LYS A 188 -27.68 15.90 16.21
CA LYS A 188 -27.30 15.61 17.60
C LYS A 188 -26.53 14.29 17.71
N ARG A 189 -26.92 13.25 16.95
CA ARG A 189 -26.24 11.96 16.91
C ARG A 189 -24.84 12.09 16.33
N PHE A 190 -24.69 12.79 15.20
CA PHE A 190 -23.41 13.06 14.56
C PHE A 190 -22.46 13.77 15.50
N LYS A 191 -22.91 14.88 16.09
CA LYS A 191 -22.12 15.63 17.06
C LYS A 191 -21.70 14.76 18.26
N LYS A 192 -22.65 14.06 18.90
CA LYS A 192 -22.35 13.20 20.05
C LYS A 192 -21.34 12.09 19.70
N GLY A 193 -21.49 11.46 18.54
CA GLY A 193 -20.56 10.42 18.09
C GLY A 193 -19.17 10.98 17.81
N ALA A 194 -19.07 12.13 17.13
CA ALA A 194 -17.80 12.80 16.86
C ALA A 194 -17.08 13.23 18.15
N ASP A 195 -17.81 13.85 19.09
CA ASP A 195 -17.27 14.27 20.38
C ASP A 195 -16.74 13.05 21.19
N PHE A 196 -17.48 11.94 21.17
CA PHE A 196 -17.10 10.72 21.89
C PHE A 196 -15.84 10.06 21.32
N VAL A 197 -15.70 10.02 19.99
CA VAL A 197 -14.48 9.52 19.33
C VAL A 197 -13.28 10.42 19.60
N ALA A 198 -13.46 11.74 19.52
CA ALA A 198 -12.40 12.68 19.80
C ALA A 198 -11.91 12.55 21.25
N GLU A 199 -12.83 12.45 22.22
CA GLU A 199 -12.49 12.28 23.63
C GLU A 199 -11.71 10.97 23.88
N ALA A 200 -12.14 9.84 23.30
CA ALA A 200 -11.44 8.57 23.42
C ALA A 200 -10.02 8.63 22.81
N LEU A 201 -9.89 9.23 21.63
CA LEU A 201 -8.60 9.41 20.96
C LEU A 201 -7.64 10.28 21.79
N ASP A 202 -8.13 11.39 22.33
CA ASP A 202 -7.33 12.29 23.17
C ASP A 202 -6.90 11.61 24.47
N GLN A 203 -7.79 10.85 25.12
CA GLN A 203 -7.45 10.08 26.32
C GLN A 203 -6.34 9.04 26.07
N VAL A 204 -6.35 8.38 24.90
CA VAL A 204 -5.29 7.43 24.53
C VAL A 204 -3.98 8.16 24.21
N ARG A 205 -4.02 9.24 23.43
CA ARG A 205 -2.83 10.03 23.06
C ARG A 205 -2.16 10.71 24.26
N ASP A 206 -2.96 11.18 25.21
CA ASP A 206 -2.50 11.74 26.48
C ASP A 206 -1.96 10.67 27.45
N GLY A 207 -2.06 9.38 27.09
CA GLY A 207 -1.64 8.27 27.94
C GLY A 207 -2.53 8.03 29.17
N LYS A 208 -3.73 8.64 29.23
CA LYS A 208 -4.70 8.44 30.31
C LYS A 208 -5.32 7.04 30.25
N LEU A 209 -5.47 6.49 29.05
CA LEU A 209 -5.85 5.10 28.81
C LEU A 209 -4.70 4.35 28.15
N THR A 210 -4.43 3.12 28.59
CA THR A 210 -3.34 2.29 28.05
C THR A 210 -3.74 0.81 27.95
N GLY A 211 -3.02 0.06 27.11
CA GLY A 211 -3.23 -1.38 26.93
C GLY A 211 -4.67 -1.72 26.52
N ASP A 212 -5.26 -2.70 27.19
CA ASP A 212 -6.61 -3.18 26.89
C ASP A 212 -7.70 -2.12 27.14
N SER A 213 -7.49 -1.20 28.08
CA SER A 213 -8.45 -0.10 28.33
C SER A 213 -8.52 0.87 27.16
N ALA A 214 -7.37 1.19 26.54
CA ALA A 214 -7.31 2.03 25.35
C ALA A 214 -7.97 1.34 24.15
N ILE A 215 -7.70 0.05 23.95
CA ILE A 215 -8.30 -0.75 22.87
C ILE A 215 -9.82 -0.76 23.00
N ASN A 216 -10.35 -1.12 24.18
CA ASN A 216 -11.79 -1.20 24.40
C ASN A 216 -12.48 0.16 24.22
N ALA A 217 -11.87 1.25 24.72
CA ALA A 217 -12.42 2.59 24.59
C ALA A 217 -12.47 3.03 23.12
N LEU A 218 -11.42 2.78 22.34
CA LEU A 218 -11.38 3.10 20.91
C LEU A 218 -12.38 2.23 20.12
N GLU A 219 -12.47 0.93 20.39
CA GLU A 219 -13.45 0.05 19.74
C GLU A 219 -14.90 0.50 20.02
N GLU A 220 -15.22 0.83 21.27
CA GLU A 220 -16.55 1.33 21.64
C GLU A 220 -16.85 2.68 20.99
N ALA A 221 -15.87 3.61 21.01
CA ALA A 221 -16.04 4.93 20.43
C ALA A 221 -16.23 4.87 18.92
N ILE A 222 -15.43 4.08 18.21
CA ILE A 222 -15.56 3.89 16.76
C ILE A 222 -16.90 3.21 16.44
N ALA A 223 -17.32 2.19 17.19
CA ALA A 223 -18.62 1.56 16.99
C ALA A 223 -19.79 2.56 17.14
N ALA A 224 -19.68 3.50 18.08
CA ALA A 224 -20.70 4.53 18.32
C ALA A 224 -20.63 5.72 17.35
N GLY A 225 -19.44 6.03 16.82
CA GLY A 225 -19.13 7.28 16.12
C GLY A 225 -18.25 7.14 14.89
N TYR A 226 -18.31 6.01 14.18
CA TYR A 226 -17.48 5.71 13.00
C TYR A 226 -17.52 6.80 11.89
N PHE A 227 -18.58 7.60 11.82
CA PHE A 227 -18.71 8.73 10.88
C PHE A 227 -18.01 10.01 11.37
N GLY A 228 -17.49 10.00 12.59
CA GLY A 228 -16.91 11.17 13.25
C GLY A 228 -15.59 11.59 12.62
N ALA A 229 -15.28 12.89 12.75
CA ALA A 229 -14.08 13.49 12.22
C ALA A 229 -12.77 12.78 12.63
N ALA A 230 -12.71 12.39 13.90
CA ALA A 230 -11.56 11.74 14.50
C ALA A 230 -11.55 10.22 14.29
N ALA A 231 -12.60 9.62 13.71
CA ALA A 231 -12.72 8.16 13.57
C ALA A 231 -11.60 7.53 12.74
N PRO A 232 -11.16 8.10 11.60
CA PRO A 232 -10.02 7.54 10.87
C PRO A 232 -8.73 7.54 11.71
N ALA A 233 -8.47 8.62 12.45
CA ALA A 233 -7.30 8.69 13.32
C ALA A 233 -7.39 7.68 14.49
N ALA A 234 -8.59 7.51 15.04
CA ALA A 234 -8.86 6.52 16.09
C ALA A 234 -8.70 5.08 15.58
N GLU A 235 -9.14 4.76 14.36
CA GLU A 235 -8.97 3.43 13.76
C GLU A 235 -7.49 3.09 13.54
N MET A 236 -6.69 4.06 13.08
CA MET A 236 -5.24 3.89 12.93
C MET A 236 -4.56 3.66 14.29
N GLU A 237 -4.95 4.39 15.32
CA GLU A 237 -4.42 4.22 16.67
C GLU A 237 -4.84 2.86 17.27
N LEU A 238 -6.10 2.46 17.08
CA LEU A 238 -6.62 1.16 17.49
C LEU A 238 -5.85 0.02 16.81
N SER A 239 -5.61 0.14 15.51
CA SER A 239 -4.83 -0.85 14.75
C SER A 239 -3.41 -0.98 15.29
N ALA A 240 -2.74 0.13 15.59
CA ALA A 240 -1.41 0.14 16.19
C ALA A 240 -1.40 -0.42 17.63
N ALA A 241 -2.39 -0.07 18.45
CA ALA A 241 -2.52 -0.55 19.82
C ALA A 241 -2.73 -2.06 19.89
N LEU A 242 -3.60 -2.58 19.02
CA LEU A 242 -3.85 -4.02 18.91
C LEU A 242 -2.62 -4.78 18.42
N ASP A 243 -1.84 -4.20 17.52
CA ASP A 243 -0.61 -4.83 17.04
C ASP A 243 0.51 -4.87 18.08
N ARG A 244 0.58 -3.85 18.96
CA ARG A 244 1.56 -3.78 20.06
C ARG A 244 1.18 -4.62 21.29
N LYS A 245 -0.02 -5.21 21.30
CA LYS A 245 -0.54 -5.98 22.44
C LYS A 245 0.40 -7.15 22.78
N GLN A 246 0.64 -7.35 24.07
CA GLN A 246 1.39 -8.50 24.55
C GLN A 246 0.46 -9.65 24.93
N PRO A 247 0.89 -10.91 24.75
CA PRO A 247 2.15 -11.32 24.12
C PRO A 247 2.14 -11.14 22.58
N ALA A 248 3.27 -10.72 22.02
CA ALA A 248 3.48 -10.62 20.58
C ALA A 248 4.01 -11.95 20.01
N TYR A 249 3.17 -12.65 19.24
CA TYR A 249 3.45 -14.00 18.75
C TYR A 249 4.19 -14.04 17.41
N HIS A 250 4.13 -12.97 16.64
CA HIS A 250 4.64 -12.94 15.27
C HIS A 250 5.93 -12.12 15.19
N ARG A 251 7.04 -12.83 15.02
CA ARG A 251 8.37 -12.25 14.80
C ARG A 251 8.62 -12.06 13.31
N CYS A 252 9.00 -10.86 12.91
CA CYS A 252 9.48 -10.55 11.57
C CYS A 252 10.90 -9.98 11.66
N GLU A 253 11.82 -10.53 10.89
CA GLU A 253 13.17 -10.00 10.74
C GLU A 253 13.30 -9.39 9.35
N VAL A 254 13.62 -8.10 9.30
CA VAL A 254 13.82 -7.37 8.05
C VAL A 254 15.28 -7.00 7.94
N ASN A 255 15.91 -7.45 6.85
CA ASN A 255 17.31 -7.19 6.55
C ASN A 255 17.43 -6.14 5.45
N PHE A 256 18.34 -5.19 5.64
CA PHE A 256 18.70 -4.20 4.63
C PHE A 256 20.22 -4.00 4.62
N MET A 257 20.84 -4.33 3.50
CA MET A 257 22.26 -4.05 3.20
C MET A 257 23.25 -4.41 4.32
N ASP A 258 23.01 -5.53 5.02
CA ASP A 258 23.76 -6.11 6.17
C ASP A 258 23.26 -5.79 7.59
N ARG A 259 22.28 -4.88 7.71
CA ARG A 259 21.64 -4.57 8.98
C ARG A 259 20.35 -5.35 9.13
N MET A 260 20.01 -5.72 10.37
CA MET A 260 18.77 -6.42 10.70
C MET A 260 17.96 -5.59 11.69
N ARG A 261 16.65 -5.53 11.47
CA ARG A 261 15.68 -5.02 12.44
C ARG A 261 14.64 -6.10 12.69
N GLU A 262 14.41 -6.38 13.97
CA GLU A 262 13.37 -7.31 14.40
C GLU A 262 12.12 -6.54 14.82
N HIS A 263 10.97 -7.02 14.34
CA HIS A 263 9.65 -6.56 14.75
C HIS A 263 8.88 -7.70 15.38
N ARG A 264 8.08 -7.36 16.39
CA ARG A 264 7.17 -8.30 17.04
C ARG A 264 5.76 -7.74 17.02
N HIS A 265 4.86 -8.53 16.47
CA HIS A 265 3.47 -8.19 16.23
C HIS A 265 2.57 -9.14 16.99
N HIS A 266 1.50 -8.62 17.56
CA HIS A 266 0.42 -9.44 18.11
C HIS A 266 -0.40 -10.08 16.99
N LEU A 267 -0.67 -9.31 15.94
CA LEU A 267 -1.52 -9.71 14.84
C LEU A 267 -0.70 -10.34 13.71
N ALA A 268 -1.28 -11.37 13.10
CA ALA A 268 -0.69 -12.00 11.93
C ALA A 268 -0.62 -11.01 10.75
N PRO A 269 0.36 -11.14 9.83
CA PRO A 269 0.52 -10.21 8.71
C PRO A 269 -0.75 -10.03 7.85
N ASN A 270 -1.47 -11.12 7.57
CA ASN A 270 -2.73 -11.06 6.83
C ASN A 270 -3.81 -10.24 7.54
N GLN A 271 -3.92 -10.38 8.88
CA GLN A 271 -4.91 -9.62 9.66
C GLN A 271 -4.58 -8.12 9.68
N ARG A 272 -3.29 -7.77 9.75
CA ARG A 272 -2.85 -6.38 9.64
C ARG A 272 -3.14 -5.80 8.27
N LEU A 273 -2.85 -6.56 7.21
CA LEU A 273 -3.15 -6.13 5.85
C LEU A 273 -4.66 -5.95 5.64
N ASP A 274 -5.48 -6.89 6.09
CA ASP A 274 -6.94 -6.81 5.99
C ASP A 274 -7.47 -5.55 6.70
N ARG A 275 -6.90 -5.19 7.85
CA ARG A 275 -7.25 -3.95 8.55
C ARG A 275 -6.86 -2.69 7.80
N MET A 276 -5.67 -2.63 7.21
CA MET A 276 -5.25 -1.47 6.42
C MET A 276 -6.11 -1.31 5.15
N VAL A 277 -6.49 -2.43 4.53
CA VAL A 277 -7.40 -2.42 3.38
C VAL A 277 -8.82 -2.01 3.80
N ALA A 278 -9.33 -2.53 4.92
CA ALA A 278 -10.61 -2.11 5.47
C ALA A 278 -10.61 -0.61 5.77
N PHE A 279 -9.56 -0.09 6.40
CA PHE A 279 -9.41 1.35 6.67
C PHE A 279 -9.53 2.19 5.39
N LEU A 280 -8.83 1.81 4.31
CA LEU A 280 -8.85 2.55 3.05
C LEU A 280 -10.24 2.53 2.38
N ASN A 281 -11.01 1.46 2.57
CA ASN A 281 -12.37 1.32 2.04
C ASN A 281 -13.43 2.02 2.91
N ASP A 282 -13.28 1.92 4.23
CA ASP A 282 -14.23 2.46 5.20
C ASP A 282 -14.04 3.98 5.41
N TYR A 283 -12.86 4.51 5.08
CA TYR A 283 -12.53 5.93 5.24
C TYR A 283 -11.89 6.53 3.97
N PRO A 284 -12.60 6.54 2.81
CA PRO A 284 -12.05 7.06 1.55
C PRO A 284 -11.74 8.57 1.60
N GLN A 285 -12.40 9.30 2.50
CA GLN A 285 -12.24 10.75 2.73
C GLN A 285 -11.35 11.08 3.95
N ALA A 286 -10.62 10.11 4.50
CA ALA A 286 -9.62 10.41 5.53
C ALA A 286 -8.53 11.34 4.96
N ASP A 287 -7.91 12.12 5.85
CA ASP A 287 -6.81 13.01 5.49
C ASP A 287 -5.71 12.25 4.74
N GLU A 288 -5.08 12.91 3.76
CA GLU A 288 -4.05 12.30 2.91
C GLU A 288 -2.94 11.63 3.73
N GLU A 289 -2.55 12.24 4.85
CA GLU A 289 -1.53 11.70 5.73
C GLU A 289 -1.93 10.34 6.33
N LEU A 290 -3.18 10.17 6.78
CA LEU A 290 -3.64 8.91 7.35
C LEU A 290 -3.79 7.83 6.28
N ARG A 291 -4.33 8.20 5.12
CA ARG A 291 -4.43 7.29 3.96
C ARG A 291 -3.05 6.85 3.49
N GLY A 292 -2.11 7.79 3.40
CA GLY A 292 -0.73 7.51 3.02
C GLY A 292 -0.04 6.57 4.01
N ARG A 293 -0.22 6.77 5.32
CA ARG A 293 0.28 5.84 6.35
C ARG A 293 -0.29 4.43 6.18
N ALA A 294 -1.60 4.30 6.00
CA ALA A 294 -2.23 2.99 5.82
C ALA A 294 -1.74 2.27 4.55
N MET A 295 -1.64 2.98 3.43
CA MET A 295 -1.08 2.42 2.18
C MET A 295 0.39 2.03 2.33
N PHE A 296 1.21 2.85 2.99
CA PHE A 296 2.61 2.56 3.24
C PHE A 296 2.80 1.33 4.14
N GLN A 297 2.00 1.22 5.22
CA GLN A 297 2.00 0.05 6.09
C GLN A 297 1.56 -1.21 5.33
N ALA A 298 0.50 -1.12 4.52
CA ALA A 298 0.04 -2.22 3.69
C ALA A 298 1.12 -2.68 2.68
N ALA A 299 1.78 -1.74 2.01
CA ALA A 299 2.88 -2.02 1.09
C ALA A 299 4.02 -2.75 1.80
N SER A 300 4.37 -2.28 3.00
CA SER A 300 5.47 -2.83 3.80
C SER A 300 5.19 -4.24 4.29
N VAL A 301 3.97 -4.52 4.78
CA VAL A 301 3.54 -5.86 5.16
C VAL A 301 3.58 -6.81 3.96
N CYS A 302 3.08 -6.37 2.80
CA CYS A 302 3.11 -7.17 1.58
C CYS A 302 4.55 -7.52 1.18
N ARG A 303 5.45 -6.52 1.19
CA ARG A 303 6.84 -6.67 0.75
C ARG A 303 7.65 -7.54 1.70
N TYR A 304 7.73 -7.18 2.97
CA TYR A 304 8.72 -7.74 3.89
C TYR A 304 8.22 -9.00 4.60
N GLU A 305 6.92 -9.13 4.80
CA GLU A 305 6.35 -10.22 5.60
C GLU A 305 5.67 -11.29 4.75
N LEU A 306 4.83 -10.87 3.81
CA LEU A 306 4.12 -11.78 2.91
C LEU A 306 4.92 -12.14 1.67
N ARG A 307 5.99 -11.39 1.36
CA ARG A 307 6.82 -11.55 0.16
C ARG A 307 6.00 -11.47 -1.15
N ASP A 308 4.99 -10.60 -1.16
CA ASP A 308 4.12 -10.31 -2.31
C ASP A 308 4.50 -8.95 -2.91
N ALA A 309 5.48 -8.97 -3.82
CA ALA A 309 6.00 -7.77 -4.46
C ALA A 309 4.97 -7.09 -5.37
N ALA A 310 4.09 -7.87 -6.02
CA ALA A 310 3.08 -7.34 -6.94
C ALA A 310 2.04 -6.52 -6.17
N ARG A 311 1.53 -7.06 -5.07
CA ARG A 311 0.57 -6.34 -4.22
C ARG A 311 1.22 -5.12 -3.55
N ALA A 312 2.46 -5.22 -3.10
CA ALA A 312 3.19 -4.08 -2.57
C ALA A 312 3.32 -2.93 -3.59
N ALA A 313 3.60 -3.26 -4.87
CA ALA A 313 3.70 -2.25 -5.93
C ALA A 313 2.39 -1.47 -6.14
N THR A 314 1.23 -2.15 -6.11
CA THR A 314 -0.08 -1.48 -6.25
C THR A 314 -0.32 -0.44 -5.16
N PHE A 315 0.06 -0.73 -3.91
CA PHE A 315 -0.06 0.26 -2.82
C PHE A 315 0.90 1.43 -2.99
N MET A 316 2.13 1.17 -3.46
CA MET A 316 3.12 2.22 -3.70
C MET A 316 2.75 3.14 -4.89
N GLU A 317 2.10 2.59 -5.92
CA GLU A 317 1.54 3.38 -7.03
C GLU A 317 0.42 4.30 -6.55
N ASN A 318 -0.51 3.76 -5.76
CA ASN A 318 -1.57 4.56 -5.15
C ASN A 318 -1.00 5.65 -4.22
N LEU A 319 0.03 5.32 -3.45
CA LEU A 319 0.72 6.26 -2.56
C LEU A 319 1.36 7.42 -3.33
N GLN A 320 1.88 7.16 -4.54
CA GLN A 320 2.47 8.18 -5.41
C GLN A 320 1.47 9.24 -5.89
N THR A 321 0.16 8.93 -5.87
CA THR A 321 -0.88 9.91 -6.23
C THR A 321 -1.06 10.99 -5.17
N LEU A 322 -0.57 10.77 -3.94
CA LEU A 322 -0.63 11.73 -2.83
C LEU A 322 0.61 12.62 -2.86
N GLU A 323 0.43 13.93 -3.05
CA GLU A 323 1.53 14.89 -3.20
C GLU A 323 2.49 14.86 -1.99
N THR A 324 1.91 14.80 -0.79
CA THR A 324 2.62 14.78 0.49
C THR A 324 3.52 13.54 0.69
N TRP A 325 3.30 12.47 -0.08
CA TRP A 325 4.04 11.20 0.04
C TRP A 325 5.04 10.94 -1.09
N LYS A 326 5.06 11.78 -2.14
CA LYS A 326 5.91 11.56 -3.32
C LYS A 326 7.39 11.44 -3.00
N GLU A 327 7.92 12.31 -2.14
CA GLU A 327 9.33 12.27 -1.74
C GLU A 327 9.66 10.95 -1.02
N ARG A 328 8.80 10.54 -0.08
CA ARG A 328 8.99 9.29 0.66
C ARG A 328 8.91 8.07 -0.26
N VAL A 329 7.97 8.06 -1.20
CA VAL A 329 7.87 7.01 -2.23
C VAL A 329 9.13 6.96 -3.09
N ALA A 330 9.71 8.11 -3.45
CA ALA A 330 10.96 8.16 -4.21
C ALA A 330 12.12 7.53 -3.42
N ILE A 331 12.27 7.87 -2.13
CA ILE A 331 13.28 7.27 -1.25
C ILE A 331 13.11 5.74 -1.17
N GLU A 332 11.89 5.25 -0.91
CA GLU A 332 11.61 3.80 -0.81
C GLU A 332 11.95 3.04 -2.09
N ARG A 333 11.63 3.62 -3.26
CA ARG A 333 12.00 3.02 -4.55
C ARG A 333 13.50 2.95 -4.78
N LEU A 334 14.24 3.96 -4.34
CA LEU A 334 15.71 3.96 -4.41
C LEU A 334 16.29 2.90 -3.46
N LEU A 335 15.75 2.77 -2.25
CA LEU A 335 16.14 1.72 -1.31
C LEU A 335 15.83 0.31 -1.84
N ASP A 336 14.75 0.12 -2.60
CA ASP A 336 14.41 -1.18 -3.20
C ASP A 336 15.43 -1.66 -4.24
N VAL A 337 16.09 -0.74 -4.95
CA VAL A 337 17.17 -1.07 -5.89
C VAL A 337 18.42 -1.55 -5.16
N MET A 338 18.61 -1.10 -3.91
CA MET A 338 19.78 -1.38 -3.10
C MET A 338 19.73 -2.80 -2.52
N THR A 339 20.23 -3.76 -3.30
CA THR A 339 20.40 -5.16 -2.90
C THR A 339 21.87 -5.57 -2.94
N PRO A 340 22.29 -6.57 -2.13
CA PRO A 340 23.65 -7.11 -2.21
C PRO A 340 24.03 -7.60 -3.62
N GLU A 341 23.06 -8.14 -4.36
CA GLU A 341 23.24 -8.60 -5.73
C GLU A 341 23.59 -7.46 -6.68
N ASN A 342 22.99 -6.29 -6.48
CA ASN A 342 23.17 -5.11 -7.33
C ASN A 342 24.38 -4.24 -6.96
N LEU A 343 25.15 -4.58 -5.93
CA LEU A 343 26.25 -3.75 -5.41
C LEU A 343 27.32 -3.37 -6.46
N ASP A 344 27.52 -4.19 -7.50
CA ASP A 344 28.44 -3.93 -8.62
C ASP A 344 27.78 -3.24 -9.83
N LYS A 345 26.50 -2.86 -9.73
CA LYS A 345 25.70 -2.34 -10.85
C LYS A 345 25.60 -0.81 -10.82
N ALA A 346 25.51 -0.22 -12.00
CA ALA A 346 25.35 1.23 -12.16
C ALA A 346 24.08 1.78 -11.50
N GLU A 347 22.98 1.01 -11.53
CA GLU A 347 21.71 1.37 -10.91
C GLU A 347 21.83 1.53 -9.38
N PHE A 348 22.57 0.64 -8.72
CA PHE A 348 22.81 0.72 -7.28
C PHE A 348 23.53 2.02 -6.93
N ARG A 349 24.60 2.31 -7.67
CA ARG A 349 25.41 3.50 -7.44
C ARG A 349 24.65 4.79 -7.72
N SER A 350 23.85 4.80 -8.78
CA SER A 350 22.95 5.92 -9.07
C SER A 350 21.95 6.12 -7.93
N ALA A 351 21.36 5.05 -7.40
CA ALA A 351 20.41 5.13 -6.31
C ALA A 351 21.04 5.70 -5.03
N VAL A 352 22.23 5.21 -4.65
CA VAL A 352 22.97 5.72 -3.48
C VAL A 352 23.29 7.20 -3.65
N ARG A 353 23.80 7.62 -4.81
CA ARG A 353 24.13 9.03 -5.05
C ARG A 353 22.92 9.94 -5.02
N THR A 354 21.80 9.54 -5.62
CA THR A 354 20.53 10.28 -5.52
C THR A 354 20.08 10.41 -4.08
N LEU A 355 20.18 9.35 -3.26
CA LEU A 355 19.85 9.43 -1.83
C LEU A 355 20.76 10.40 -1.06
N VAL A 356 22.07 10.35 -1.32
CA VAL A 356 23.08 11.18 -0.61
C VAL A 356 23.04 12.64 -1.05
N ILE A 357 22.76 12.93 -2.33
CA ILE A 357 22.79 14.28 -2.89
C ILE A 357 21.42 14.95 -2.80
N ASP A 358 20.39 14.29 -3.33
CA ASP A 358 19.06 14.89 -3.53
C ASP A 358 18.17 14.76 -2.28
N HIS A 359 18.39 13.71 -1.48
CA HIS A 359 17.57 13.40 -0.29
C HIS A 359 18.34 13.48 1.03
N ALA A 360 19.50 14.15 1.07
CA ALA A 360 20.38 14.18 2.24
C ALA A 360 19.68 14.56 3.55
N LYS A 361 18.75 15.53 3.48
CA LYS A 361 18.01 16.07 4.64
C LYS A 361 17.01 15.08 5.25
N SER A 362 16.66 14.03 4.53
CA SER A 362 15.71 13.01 4.96
C SER A 362 16.38 11.90 5.77
N PHE A 363 17.69 12.02 6.03
CA PHE A 363 18.48 11.07 6.81
C PHE A 363 18.86 11.63 8.20
N PRO A 364 18.80 10.80 9.27
CA PRO A 364 18.55 9.37 9.27
C PRO A 364 17.11 9.01 8.89
N TYR A 365 16.97 8.05 7.97
CA TYR A 365 15.68 7.63 7.46
C TYR A 365 15.19 6.43 8.27
N ASP A 366 14.08 6.61 8.98
CA ASP A 366 13.37 5.56 9.69
C ASP A 366 11.92 5.48 9.19
N ASN A 367 11.63 4.41 8.45
CA ASN A 367 10.28 4.14 7.98
C ASN A 367 9.47 3.25 8.96
N GLY A 368 10.07 2.85 10.09
CA GLY A 368 9.48 1.98 11.09
C GLY A 368 9.59 0.48 10.78
N ILE A 369 10.10 0.08 9.61
CA ILE A 369 10.23 -1.32 9.18
C ILE A 369 11.68 -1.70 8.86
N LEU A 370 12.38 -0.91 8.06
CA LEU A 370 13.79 -1.13 7.75
C LEU A 370 14.66 -0.79 8.98
N PRO A 371 15.87 -1.36 9.08
CA PRO A 371 16.93 -0.79 9.90
C PRO A 371 17.12 0.70 9.56
N ILE A 372 17.41 1.53 10.56
CA ILE A 372 17.63 2.96 10.35
C ILE A 372 18.78 3.16 9.36
N VAL A 373 18.47 3.83 8.25
CA VAL A 373 19.43 4.14 7.19
C VAL A 373 20.05 5.48 7.51
N THR A 374 21.38 5.56 7.54
CA THR A 374 22.14 6.77 7.85
C THR A 374 22.95 7.22 6.64
N LEU A 375 23.30 8.51 6.57
CA LEU A 375 24.20 9.01 5.52
C LEU A 375 25.53 8.26 5.54
N ASP A 376 26.13 8.07 6.72
CA ASP A 376 27.38 7.32 6.84
C ASP A 376 27.27 5.90 6.26
N MET A 377 26.13 5.23 6.44
CA MET A 377 25.89 3.91 5.87
C MET A 377 25.84 3.98 4.34
N LEU A 378 25.14 4.97 3.78
CA LEU A 378 25.04 5.16 2.32
C LEU A 378 26.41 5.50 1.71
N THR A 379 27.18 6.38 2.35
CA THR A 379 28.53 6.75 1.91
C THR A 379 29.49 5.55 1.95
N GLU A 380 29.41 4.73 3.00
CA GLU A 380 30.16 3.47 3.11
C GLU A 380 29.76 2.49 1.98
N LEU A 381 28.47 2.43 1.61
CA LEU A 381 28.01 1.60 0.50
C LEU A 381 28.47 2.13 -0.87
N ASP A 382 28.56 3.46 -1.08
CA ASP A 382 29.16 4.01 -2.32
C ASP A 382 30.66 3.70 -2.38
N ALA A 383 31.38 3.79 -1.27
CA ALA A 383 32.80 3.41 -1.20
C ALA A 383 33.02 1.93 -1.56
N LEU A 384 32.20 1.02 -1.01
CA LEU A 384 32.21 -0.40 -1.36
C LEU A 384 31.90 -0.63 -2.84
N SER A 385 30.84 0.00 -3.37
CA SER A 385 30.45 -0.10 -4.77
C SER A 385 31.55 0.43 -5.72
N ALA A 386 32.17 1.56 -5.38
CA ALA A 386 33.27 2.15 -6.16
C ALA A 386 34.51 1.25 -6.16
N THR A 387 34.81 0.61 -5.02
CA THR A 387 35.88 -0.39 -4.90
C THR A 387 35.61 -1.60 -5.78
N LEU A 388 34.37 -2.12 -5.76
CA LEU A 388 33.96 -3.29 -6.54
C LEU A 388 33.96 -3.04 -8.06
N THR A 389 33.56 -1.85 -8.49
CA THR A 389 33.49 -1.46 -9.90
C THR A 389 34.80 -0.90 -10.45
N GLY A 390 35.80 -0.68 -9.60
CA GLY A 390 37.08 -0.09 -10.00
C GLY A 390 37.00 1.40 -10.36
N ALA A 391 35.99 2.13 -9.86
CA ALA A 391 35.79 3.55 -10.09
C ALA A 391 36.73 4.42 -9.24
N LYS A 392 38.05 4.33 -9.51
CA LYS A 392 39.13 4.91 -8.68
C LYS A 392 38.98 6.41 -8.43
N SER A 393 38.70 7.19 -9.48
CA SER A 393 38.56 8.66 -9.39
C SER A 393 37.47 9.08 -8.40
N ASP A 394 36.35 8.38 -8.45
CA ASP A 394 35.19 8.70 -7.65
C ASP A 394 35.40 8.27 -6.20
N LEU A 395 36.06 7.13 -5.99
CA LEU A 395 36.45 6.68 -4.66
C LEU A 395 37.44 7.67 -4.02
N ASP A 396 38.44 8.13 -4.77
CA ASP A 396 39.42 9.10 -4.27
C ASP A 396 38.75 10.40 -3.84
N SER A 397 37.86 10.95 -4.67
CA SER A 397 37.06 12.15 -4.33
C SER A 397 36.18 11.94 -3.09
N LEU A 398 35.56 10.77 -2.95
CA LEU A 398 34.75 10.44 -1.78
C LEU A 398 35.59 10.39 -0.50
N LEU A 399 36.79 9.79 -0.55
CA LEU A 399 37.70 9.67 0.59
C LEU A 399 38.33 10.99 1.04
N GLU A 400 38.19 12.09 0.29
CA GLU A 400 38.57 13.44 0.77
C GLU A 400 37.66 13.93 1.90
N THR A 401 36.40 13.49 1.91
CA THR A 401 35.36 13.95 2.83
C THR A 401 34.86 12.85 3.77
N PHE A 402 35.17 11.59 3.46
CA PHE A 402 34.72 10.41 4.18
C PHE A 402 35.88 9.60 4.73
N SER A 403 35.70 9.03 5.92
CA SER A 403 36.62 8.05 6.49
C SER A 403 35.84 6.91 7.15
N SER A 404 36.13 5.68 6.72
CA SER A 404 35.50 4.51 7.29
C SER A 404 36.06 4.18 8.66
N THR A 405 35.16 3.87 9.60
CA THR A 405 35.50 3.35 10.94
C THR A 405 35.41 1.83 11.02
N LEU A 406 35.02 1.17 9.92
CA LEU A 406 34.86 -0.28 9.89
C LEU A 406 36.21 -0.98 9.82
N THR A 407 36.22 -2.23 10.28
CA THR A 407 37.37 -3.12 10.16
C THR A 407 36.91 -4.47 9.62
N VAL A 408 37.77 -5.13 8.85
CA VAL A 408 37.59 -6.51 8.40
C VAL A 408 38.71 -7.33 9.01
N ARG A 409 38.40 -8.23 9.96
CA ARG A 409 39.42 -9.03 10.66
C ARG A 409 40.59 -8.19 11.22
N GLY A 410 40.29 -7.01 11.76
CA GLY A 410 41.27 -6.07 12.29
C GLY A 410 41.94 -5.15 11.26
N ILE A 411 41.65 -5.34 9.96
CA ILE A 411 42.14 -4.48 8.88
C ILE A 411 41.21 -3.26 8.75
N PRO A 412 41.71 -2.02 8.88
CA PRO A 412 40.89 -0.83 8.65
C PRO A 412 40.34 -0.79 7.23
N MET A 413 39.02 -0.65 7.07
CA MET A 413 38.38 -0.51 5.76
C MET A 413 38.90 0.73 5.03
N GLN A 414 39.24 1.79 5.77
CA GLN A 414 39.88 2.97 5.22
C GLN A 414 41.18 2.65 4.45
N ALA A 415 42.00 1.72 4.97
CA ALA A 415 43.22 1.30 4.29
C ALA A 415 42.92 0.54 2.99
N ILE A 416 41.86 -0.28 2.99
CA ILE A 416 41.38 -1.02 1.82
C ILE A 416 40.90 -0.06 0.73
N TYR A 417 40.11 0.97 1.09
CA TYR A 417 39.65 1.99 0.14
C TYR A 417 40.78 2.84 -0.43
N LEU A 418 41.71 3.27 0.43
CA LEU A 418 42.89 4.02 -0.02
C LEU A 418 43.79 3.17 -0.93
N ALA A 419 43.90 1.87 -0.68
CA ALA A 419 44.59 0.96 -1.59
C ALA A 419 43.89 0.86 -2.95
N ALA A 420 42.55 0.79 -2.93
CA ALA A 420 41.71 0.69 -4.13
C ALA A 420 41.82 1.91 -5.06
N CYS A 421 42.04 3.12 -4.51
CA CYS A 421 42.27 4.35 -5.28
C CYS A 421 43.76 4.70 -5.51
N ASP A 422 44.69 3.77 -5.31
CA ASP A 422 46.14 3.96 -5.46
C ASP A 422 46.81 4.95 -4.47
N ASN A 423 46.13 5.31 -3.37
CA ASN A 423 46.68 6.18 -2.32
C ASN A 423 47.48 5.40 -1.25
N ARG A 424 48.54 4.72 -1.73
CA ARG A 424 49.26 3.66 -1.01
C ARG A 424 49.96 4.12 0.26
N MET A 425 50.55 5.32 0.26
CA MET A 425 51.24 5.87 1.44
C MET A 425 50.27 6.12 2.58
N ARG A 426 49.07 6.66 2.29
CA ARG A 426 48.05 6.86 3.31
C ARG A 426 47.46 5.54 3.78
N ALA A 427 47.24 4.59 2.88
CA ALA A 427 46.78 3.25 3.24
C ALA A 427 47.76 2.54 4.20
N TRP A 428 49.06 2.61 3.92
CA TRP A 428 50.10 2.04 4.79
C TRP A 428 50.12 2.71 6.17
N ASN A 429 50.01 4.03 6.22
CA ASN A 429 49.94 4.76 7.49
C ASN A 429 48.74 4.31 8.35
N GLU A 430 47.58 4.03 7.74
CA GLU A 430 46.42 3.51 8.47
C GLU A 430 46.65 2.09 9.01
N ILE A 431 47.33 1.23 8.24
CA ILE A 431 47.72 -0.11 8.69
C ILE A 431 48.75 -0.07 9.81
N GLU A 432 49.79 0.77 9.71
CA GLU A 432 50.78 0.90 10.78
C GLU A 432 50.17 1.44 12.07
N LYS A 433 49.21 2.38 11.97
CA LYS A 433 48.45 2.86 13.13
C LYS A 433 47.65 1.73 13.77
N ALA A 434 46.89 0.97 12.97
CA ALA A 434 46.11 -0.16 13.46
C ALA A 434 47.00 -1.30 14.01
N GLY A 435 48.15 -1.54 13.40
CA GLY A 435 49.14 -2.53 13.81
C GLY A 435 49.77 -2.28 15.19
N LYS A 436 49.59 -1.08 15.77
CA LYS A 436 50.01 -0.78 17.15
C LYS A 436 49.04 -1.31 18.20
N THR A 437 47.80 -1.62 17.80
CA THR A 437 46.72 -2.01 18.71
C THR A 437 46.35 -3.50 18.64
N VAL A 438 46.82 -4.21 17.63
CA VAL A 438 46.59 -5.65 17.42
C VAL A 438 47.81 -6.49 17.83
N ASP A 439 47.60 -7.79 18.04
CA ASP A 439 48.68 -8.69 18.44
C ASP A 439 49.71 -8.92 17.29
N GLU A 440 50.89 -9.44 17.61
CA GLU A 440 51.96 -9.65 16.60
C GLU A 440 51.56 -10.67 15.51
N ARG A 441 50.59 -11.56 15.77
CA ARG A 441 50.12 -12.54 14.78
C ARG A 441 49.20 -11.88 13.77
N GLU A 442 48.25 -11.07 14.22
CA GLU A 442 47.34 -10.26 13.42
C GLU A 442 48.12 -9.22 12.63
N LYS A 443 49.09 -8.55 13.25
CA LYS A 443 49.99 -7.62 12.56
C LYS A 443 50.80 -8.29 11.46
N LYS A 444 51.31 -9.51 11.70
CA LYS A 444 51.98 -10.29 10.65
C LYS A 444 51.01 -10.67 9.53
N MET A 445 49.80 -11.11 9.86
CA MET A 445 48.76 -11.42 8.88
C MET A 445 48.38 -10.18 8.03
N MET A 446 48.17 -9.01 8.66
CA MET A 446 47.91 -7.76 7.96
C MET A 446 49.03 -7.42 6.97
N ASN A 447 50.28 -7.57 7.40
CA ASN A 447 51.43 -7.38 6.54
C ASN A 447 51.48 -8.41 5.41
N ASP A 448 51.30 -9.70 5.69
CA ASP A 448 51.41 -10.75 4.68
C ASP A 448 50.28 -10.68 3.64
N ILE A 449 49.06 -10.34 4.06
CA ILE A 449 47.89 -10.22 3.19
C ILE A 449 47.91 -8.89 2.43
N LEU A 450 48.19 -7.77 3.09
CA LEU A 450 48.00 -6.44 2.48
C LEU A 450 49.24 -5.91 1.76
N ARG A 451 50.45 -6.28 2.19
CA ARG A 451 51.72 -5.81 1.59
C ARG A 451 51.83 -6.06 0.07
N PRO A 452 51.39 -7.20 -0.48
CA PRO A 452 51.36 -7.41 -1.93
C PRO A 452 50.46 -6.41 -2.67
N PHE A 453 49.37 -5.94 -2.05
CA PHE A 453 48.45 -4.96 -2.63
C PHE A 453 48.96 -3.51 -2.55
N PHE A 454 50.11 -3.28 -1.91
CA PHE A 454 50.77 -1.96 -1.89
C PHE A 454 51.89 -1.82 -2.93
N LEU A 455 52.10 -2.86 -3.76
CA LEU A 455 52.78 -2.76 -5.06
C LEU A 455 51.76 -2.31 -6.14
N MET A 456 52.17 -2.14 -7.40
CA MET A 456 51.23 -1.73 -8.46
C MET A 456 50.05 -2.71 -8.54
N THR A 457 48.86 -2.29 -8.09
CA THR A 457 47.63 -3.08 -8.09
C THR A 457 47.14 -3.22 -9.52
N SER A 458 47.29 -4.42 -10.07
CA SER A 458 46.67 -4.75 -11.33
C SER A 458 45.15 -4.79 -11.16
N SER A 459 44.41 -4.70 -12.27
CA SER A 459 42.94 -4.89 -12.26
C SER A 459 42.54 -6.24 -11.66
N ARG A 460 43.45 -7.23 -11.66
CA ARG A 460 43.24 -8.54 -11.03
C ARG A 460 43.34 -8.45 -9.52
N ASP A 461 44.34 -7.75 -8.99
CA ASP A 461 44.54 -7.59 -7.55
C ASP A 461 43.38 -6.82 -6.91
N MET A 462 42.77 -5.91 -7.66
CA MET A 462 41.54 -5.21 -7.27
C MET A 462 40.38 -6.14 -6.94
N LEU A 463 40.22 -7.28 -7.64
CA LEU A 463 39.16 -8.24 -7.33
C LEU A 463 39.37 -8.87 -5.94
N LEU A 464 40.63 -9.13 -5.57
CA LEU A 464 40.96 -9.70 -4.27
C LEU A 464 40.78 -8.67 -3.14
N VAL A 465 41.16 -7.41 -3.38
CA VAL A 465 40.89 -6.29 -2.45
C VAL A 465 39.38 -6.09 -2.25
N SER A 466 38.59 -6.11 -3.32
CA SER A 466 37.13 -6.00 -3.26
C SER A 466 36.49 -7.21 -2.56
N ALA A 467 36.98 -8.43 -2.80
CA ALA A 467 36.50 -9.61 -2.08
C ALA A 467 36.75 -9.51 -0.57
N LEU A 468 37.90 -8.97 -0.15
CA LEU A 468 38.22 -8.72 1.25
C LEU A 468 37.27 -7.68 1.86
N ALA A 469 37.02 -6.57 1.16
CA ALA A 469 36.09 -5.51 1.57
C ALA A 469 34.67 -6.03 1.82
N LEU A 470 34.23 -7.03 1.05
CA LEU A 470 32.89 -7.59 1.12
C LEU A 470 32.71 -8.68 2.18
N TYR A 471 33.79 -9.29 2.67
CA TYR A 471 33.75 -10.56 3.39
C TYR A 471 32.80 -10.59 4.59
N GLU A 472 32.83 -9.56 5.44
CA GLU A 472 32.03 -9.55 6.68
C GLU A 472 30.57 -9.16 6.44
N ARG A 473 30.32 -8.21 5.52
CA ARG A 473 28.99 -7.64 5.29
C ARG A 473 28.19 -8.41 4.22
N PHE A 474 28.87 -8.88 3.18
CA PHE A 474 28.28 -9.53 2.01
C PHE A 474 29.05 -10.80 1.62
N PRO A 475 29.07 -11.84 2.49
CA PRO A 475 29.92 -13.02 2.33
C PRO A 475 29.67 -13.80 1.03
N ILE A 476 28.42 -13.85 0.56
CA ILE A 476 28.07 -14.49 -0.72
C ILE A 476 28.77 -13.76 -1.88
N LYS A 477 28.60 -12.43 -1.97
CA LYS A 477 29.24 -11.59 -2.99
C LYS A 477 30.77 -11.61 -2.89
N ALA A 478 31.31 -11.69 -1.68
CA ALA A 478 32.74 -11.83 -1.44
C ALA A 478 33.30 -13.12 -2.04
N ILE A 479 32.61 -14.24 -1.80
CA ILE A 479 32.98 -15.55 -2.36
C ILE A 479 32.87 -15.52 -3.89
N ASP A 480 31.78 -14.96 -4.44
CA ASP A 480 31.62 -14.80 -5.89
C ASP A 480 32.82 -14.04 -6.48
N THR A 481 33.17 -12.89 -5.89
CA THR A 481 34.29 -12.05 -6.34
C THR A 481 35.63 -12.76 -6.24
N LEU A 482 35.87 -13.50 -5.15
CA LEU A 482 37.09 -14.29 -4.96
C LEU A 482 37.21 -15.42 -5.99
N LEU A 483 36.10 -16.06 -6.36
CA LEU A 483 36.10 -17.10 -7.39
C LEU A 483 36.41 -16.53 -8.78
N VAL A 484 35.91 -15.34 -9.10
CA VAL A 484 36.29 -14.64 -10.34
C VAL A 484 37.80 -14.39 -10.36
N TYR A 485 38.37 -13.94 -9.23
CA TYR A 485 39.82 -13.73 -9.09
C TYR A 485 40.64 -15.01 -9.32
N LEU A 486 40.22 -16.13 -8.75
CA LEU A 486 40.92 -17.41 -8.84
C LEU A 486 40.78 -18.07 -10.21
N THR A 487 39.57 -18.07 -10.77
CA THR A 487 39.24 -18.83 -11.99
C THR A 487 39.39 -18.04 -13.28
N GLN A 488 39.43 -16.70 -13.19
CA GLN A 488 39.39 -15.77 -14.33
C GLN A 488 38.15 -15.93 -15.22
N ARG A 489 37.08 -16.55 -14.72
CA ARG A 489 35.87 -16.84 -15.48
C ARG A 489 34.63 -16.33 -14.74
N PRO A 490 34.12 -15.15 -15.09
CA PRO A 490 33.01 -14.52 -14.38
C PRO A 490 31.71 -15.34 -14.40
N ASP A 491 31.50 -16.15 -15.44
CA ASP A 491 30.22 -16.84 -15.66
C ASP A 491 30.25 -18.35 -15.38
N SER A 492 31.41 -18.93 -15.05
CA SER A 492 31.60 -20.39 -15.22
C SER A 492 31.28 -21.25 -13.99
N LEU A 493 31.20 -20.68 -12.79
CA LEU A 493 31.00 -21.44 -11.55
C LEU A 493 30.06 -20.71 -10.60
N LYS A 494 28.85 -21.26 -10.39
CA LYS A 494 28.02 -20.88 -9.25
C LYS A 494 28.83 -21.17 -7.99
N SER A 495 28.98 -20.20 -7.10
CA SER A 495 29.90 -20.25 -5.96
C SER A 495 29.76 -21.46 -5.06
N GLN A 496 28.53 -21.96 -4.93
CA GLN A 496 28.24 -23.22 -4.26
C GLN A 496 28.95 -24.46 -4.87
N HIS A 497 29.17 -24.51 -6.19
CA HIS A 497 29.89 -25.60 -6.85
C HIS A 497 31.39 -25.49 -6.62
N ALA A 498 31.95 -24.28 -6.68
CA ALA A 498 33.37 -24.07 -6.43
C ALA A 498 33.75 -24.39 -4.98
N LEU A 499 32.91 -24.01 -4.01
CA LEU A 499 33.10 -24.38 -2.60
C LEU A 499 33.01 -25.89 -2.38
N ALA A 500 32.07 -26.57 -3.04
CA ALA A 500 31.96 -28.03 -2.95
C ALA A 500 33.21 -28.72 -3.53
N LEU A 501 33.66 -28.30 -4.73
CA LEU A 501 34.88 -28.80 -5.36
C LEU A 501 36.14 -28.51 -4.53
N LEU A 502 36.23 -27.33 -3.92
CA LEU A 502 37.36 -26.95 -3.04
C LEU A 502 37.39 -27.83 -1.79
N SER A 503 36.23 -28.11 -1.20
CA SER A 503 36.15 -29.02 -0.05
C SER A 503 36.58 -30.44 -0.43
N ASP A 504 36.13 -30.94 -1.58
CA ASP A 504 36.55 -32.24 -2.10
C ASP A 504 38.05 -32.28 -2.38
N LEU A 505 38.63 -31.19 -2.90
CA LEU A 505 40.06 -31.09 -3.16
C LEU A 505 40.89 -31.11 -1.86
N TYR A 506 40.51 -30.33 -0.85
CA TYR A 506 41.16 -30.40 0.47
C TYR A 506 41.07 -31.81 1.07
N LYS A 507 39.91 -32.46 0.95
CA LYS A 507 39.72 -33.83 1.41
C LYS A 507 40.64 -34.82 0.66
N GLN A 508 40.79 -34.67 -0.66
CA GLN A 508 41.70 -35.48 -1.47
C GLN A 508 43.18 -35.29 -1.09
N HIS A 509 43.55 -34.10 -0.62
CA HIS A 509 44.92 -33.79 -0.16
C HIS A 509 45.17 -34.08 1.32
N GLY A 510 44.17 -34.57 2.07
CA GLY A 510 44.31 -34.91 3.49
C GLY A 510 44.08 -33.75 4.46
N ASP A 511 43.66 -32.58 3.96
CA ASP A 511 43.36 -31.37 4.73
C ASP A 511 41.91 -31.41 5.25
N TYR A 512 41.61 -32.34 6.14
CA TYR A 512 40.24 -32.64 6.57
C TYR A 512 39.58 -31.49 7.35
N ILE A 513 40.36 -30.68 8.08
CA ILE A 513 39.83 -29.56 8.89
C ILE A 513 39.36 -28.44 7.96
N GLU A 514 40.17 -28.13 6.95
CA GLU A 514 39.92 -27.16 5.91
C GLU A 514 38.71 -27.59 5.06
N ALA A 515 38.67 -28.86 4.65
CA ALA A 515 37.54 -29.43 3.93
C ALA A 515 36.22 -29.26 4.72
N GLN A 516 36.24 -29.57 6.03
CA GLN A 516 35.08 -29.44 6.91
C GLN A 516 34.66 -27.98 7.11
N SER A 517 35.63 -27.07 7.21
CA SER A 517 35.40 -25.63 7.31
C SER A 517 34.71 -25.07 6.05
N VAL A 518 35.17 -25.48 4.87
CA VAL A 518 34.56 -25.11 3.58
C VAL A 518 33.16 -25.70 3.45
N TRP A 519 32.94 -26.96 3.87
CA TRP A 519 31.60 -27.57 3.91
C TRP A 519 30.62 -26.84 4.84
N SER A 520 31.09 -26.44 6.02
CA SER A 520 30.31 -25.64 6.97
C SER A 520 29.89 -24.30 6.36
N THR A 521 30.83 -23.63 5.68
CA THR A 521 30.59 -22.37 4.96
C THR A 521 29.54 -22.54 3.87
N LEU A 522 29.66 -23.60 3.05
CA LEU A 522 28.67 -23.92 2.02
C LEU A 522 27.28 -24.16 2.61
N ARG A 523 27.16 -25.00 3.65
CA ARG A 523 25.87 -25.26 4.32
C ARG A 523 25.25 -24.01 4.91
N LYS A 524 26.07 -23.13 5.48
CA LYS A 524 25.62 -21.89 6.11
C LYS A 524 25.08 -20.89 5.10
N PHE A 525 25.82 -20.64 4.02
CA PHE A 525 25.49 -19.56 3.07
C PHE A 525 24.66 -20.03 1.88
N TYR A 526 24.70 -21.32 1.55
CA TYR A 526 23.95 -21.92 0.43
C TYR A 526 23.14 -23.14 0.89
N PRO A 527 22.22 -23.02 1.86
CA PRO A 527 21.48 -24.16 2.42
C PRO A 527 20.57 -24.87 1.40
N LYS A 528 20.23 -24.20 0.30
CA LYS A 528 19.44 -24.77 -0.81
C LYS A 528 20.30 -25.42 -1.89
N SER A 529 21.62 -25.48 -1.71
CA SER A 529 22.52 -26.08 -2.69
C SER A 529 22.19 -27.55 -2.93
N LEU A 530 22.44 -28.04 -4.14
CA LEU A 530 22.37 -29.47 -4.44
C LEU A 530 23.45 -30.25 -3.69
N TRP A 531 24.59 -29.63 -3.43
CA TRP A 531 25.73 -30.21 -2.72
C TRP A 531 25.48 -30.40 -1.22
N THR A 532 24.54 -29.65 -0.64
CA THR A 532 24.21 -29.74 0.79
C THR A 532 23.10 -30.74 1.10
N LYS A 533 22.52 -31.35 0.06
CA LYS A 533 21.56 -32.45 0.14
C LYS A 533 22.29 -33.77 0.02
#